data_AF-A0A9W6QP00-F1
#
_entry.id   AF-A0A9W6QP00-F1
#
_cell.length_a   1.000
_cell.length_b   1.000
_cell.length_c   1.000
_cell.angle_alpha   90.00
_cell.angle_beta   90.00
_cell.angle_gamma   90.00
#
_symmetry.space_group_name_H-M   'P 1'
#
loop_
_entity.id
_entity.type
_entity.pdbx_description
1 polymer ?
#
loop_
_entity_poly.entity_id
_entity_poly.type
_entity_poly.pdbx_seq_one_letter_code
_entity_poly.pdbx_strand_id
1 'polypeptide(L)'
;MFPDADVPVLQISMPTLDPATLVSIGRKLAPLRDEGILIIGSGFFTHNLSGLDMGRDPAHTPPTWSSEFDDWGDRAVAAHDLDALVDFQHKAPAARLAHPRTEHFAPLFVSLGATVDSPTEHRAVIDGYWYGLSKRSWQFG
;
A
#
# COMPACT_ATOMS: atom_id res chain seq x y z
N MET A 1 -6.62 6.83 -14.42
CA MET A 1 -5.81 5.86 -15.19
C MET A 1 -6.42 5.62 -16.56
N PHE A 2 -7.69 5.21 -16.67
CA PHE A 2 -8.40 5.04 -17.95
C PHE A 2 -9.64 5.96 -18.02
N PRO A 3 -9.55 7.14 -18.63
CA PRO A 3 -10.64 8.13 -18.63
C PRO A 3 -11.86 7.69 -19.44
N ASP A 4 -11.66 6.87 -20.48
CA ASP A 4 -12.72 6.42 -21.38
C ASP A 4 -13.50 5.19 -20.85
N ALA A 5 -13.09 4.64 -19.70
CA ALA A 5 -13.71 3.47 -19.06
C ALA A 5 -13.87 2.25 -19.99
N ASP A 6 -12.90 2.04 -20.86
CA ASP A 6 -12.84 1.00 -21.89
C ASP A 6 -12.18 -0.31 -21.42
N VAL A 7 -11.66 -0.34 -20.19
CA VAL A 7 -11.09 -1.53 -19.55
C VAL A 7 -12.15 -2.20 -18.65
N PRO A 8 -12.49 -3.48 -18.85
CA PRO A 8 -13.38 -4.21 -17.95
C PRO A 8 -12.83 -4.27 -16.52
N VAL A 9 -13.69 -4.03 -15.52
CA VAL A 9 -13.30 -4.02 -14.10
C VAL A 9 -14.14 -5.01 -13.31
N LEU A 10 -13.46 -5.85 -12.52
CA LEU A 10 -14.07 -6.64 -11.45
C LEU A 10 -13.69 -6.04 -10.10
N GLN A 11 -14.67 -5.66 -9.31
CA GLN A 11 -14.45 -5.18 -7.95
C GLN A 11 -14.53 -6.34 -6.96
N ILE A 12 -13.54 -6.42 -6.07
CA ILE A 12 -13.47 -7.44 -5.03
C ILE A 12 -13.41 -6.73 -3.67
N SER A 13 -14.32 -7.09 -2.77
CA SER A 13 -14.28 -6.63 -1.38
C SER A 13 -13.14 -7.29 -0.61
N MET A 14 -12.56 -6.59 0.36
CA MET A 14 -11.56 -7.16 1.27
C MET A 14 -12.25 -8.07 2.30
N PRO A 15 -11.98 -9.39 2.32
CA PRO A 15 -12.66 -10.32 3.24
C PRO A 15 -12.10 -10.27 4.67
N THR A 16 -10.94 -9.62 4.85
CA THR A 16 -10.23 -9.47 6.11
C THR A 16 -9.29 -8.26 6.03
N LEU A 17 -8.75 -7.87 7.17
CA LEU A 17 -7.69 -6.87 7.31
C LEU A 17 -6.35 -7.49 7.76
N ASP A 18 -6.31 -8.82 7.92
CA ASP A 18 -5.10 -9.56 8.31
C ASP A 18 -4.07 -9.60 7.17
N PRO A 19 -2.88 -9.01 7.33
CA PRO A 19 -1.87 -8.94 6.27
C PRO A 19 -1.48 -10.30 5.70
N ALA A 20 -1.26 -11.31 6.55
CA ALA A 20 -0.81 -12.63 6.12
C ALA A 20 -1.86 -13.33 5.24
N THR A 21 -3.14 -13.24 5.61
CA THR A 21 -4.25 -13.77 4.82
C THR A 21 -4.37 -13.04 3.48
N LEU A 22 -4.19 -11.72 3.46
CA LEU A 22 -4.25 -10.93 2.22
C LEU A 22 -3.10 -11.24 1.27
N VAL A 23 -1.89 -11.50 1.78
CA VAL A 23 -0.77 -12.04 0.99
C VAL A 23 -1.14 -13.39 0.39
N SER A 24 -1.75 -14.29 1.15
CA SER A 24 -2.22 -15.60 0.63
C SER A 24 -3.26 -15.44 -0.48
N ILE A 25 -4.16 -14.46 -0.37
CA ILE A 25 -5.11 -14.12 -1.44
C ILE A 25 -4.36 -13.60 -2.67
N GLY A 26 -3.43 -12.65 -2.49
CA GLY A 26 -2.60 -12.14 -3.57
C GLY A 26 -1.86 -13.24 -4.33
N ARG A 27 -1.26 -14.20 -3.61
CA ARG A 27 -0.59 -15.36 -4.21
C ARG A 27 -1.51 -16.18 -5.10
N LYS A 28 -2.76 -16.39 -4.69
CA LYS A 28 -3.76 -17.11 -5.50
C LYS A 28 -4.17 -16.34 -6.75
N LEU A 29 -4.09 -15.01 -6.73
CA LEU A 29 -4.37 -14.15 -7.88
C LEU A 29 -3.17 -14.00 -8.81
N ALA A 30 -1.95 -14.32 -8.37
CA ALA A 30 -0.72 -14.12 -9.13
C ALA A 30 -0.76 -14.67 -10.57
N PRO A 31 -1.32 -15.87 -10.86
CA PRO A 31 -1.37 -16.39 -12.23
C PRO A 31 -2.16 -15.51 -13.22
N LEU A 32 -3.11 -14.71 -12.75
CA LEU A 32 -3.89 -13.81 -13.61
C LEU A 32 -3.02 -12.73 -14.28
N ARG A 33 -1.85 -12.42 -13.70
CA ARG A 33 -0.89 -11.47 -14.29
C ARG A 33 -0.37 -11.98 -15.64
N ASP A 34 -0.23 -13.29 -15.79
CA ASP A 34 0.22 -13.94 -17.04
C ASP A 34 -0.92 -14.03 -18.08
N GLU A 35 -2.16 -13.78 -17.67
CA GLU A 35 -3.36 -13.76 -18.52
C GLU A 35 -3.73 -12.32 -18.97
N GLY A 36 -2.84 -11.34 -18.73
CA GLY A 36 -3.07 -9.94 -19.10
C GLY A 36 -3.99 -9.17 -18.15
N ILE A 37 -4.20 -9.67 -16.93
CA ILE A 37 -5.01 -9.01 -15.90
C ILE A 37 -4.14 -8.11 -15.02
N LEU A 38 -4.53 -6.83 -14.91
CA LEU A 38 -3.94 -5.88 -13.98
C LEU A 38 -4.58 -6.02 -12.58
N ILE A 39 -3.77 -6.34 -11.57
CA ILE A 39 -4.19 -6.40 -10.17
C ILE A 39 -3.91 -5.04 -9.52
N ILE A 40 -4.95 -4.37 -9.00
CA ILE A 40 -4.84 -3.06 -8.36
C ILE A 40 -5.26 -3.15 -6.89
N GLY A 41 -4.32 -2.89 -5.99
CA GLY A 41 -4.59 -2.59 -4.57
C GLY A 41 -4.65 -1.08 -4.38
N SER A 42 -5.85 -0.52 -4.19
CA SER A 42 -6.05 0.93 -4.04
C SER A 42 -6.31 1.32 -2.59
N GLY A 43 -5.50 2.23 -2.05
CA GLY A 43 -5.57 2.64 -0.65
C GLY A 43 -4.79 3.93 -0.36
N PHE A 44 -4.31 4.08 0.87
CA PHE A 44 -3.44 5.18 1.31
C PHE A 44 -2.29 4.60 2.13
N PHE A 45 -1.05 5.00 1.82
CA PHE A 45 0.12 4.42 2.48
C PHE A 45 0.21 4.78 3.96
N THR A 46 -0.25 5.96 4.36
CA THR A 46 -0.60 6.25 5.76
C THR A 46 -1.99 6.83 5.84
N HIS A 47 -2.80 6.43 6.83
CA HIS A 47 -4.20 6.82 6.91
C HIS A 47 -4.66 7.05 8.35
N ASN A 48 -4.39 8.25 8.86
CA ASN A 48 -4.88 8.70 10.16
C ASN A 48 -5.53 10.07 10.05
N LEU A 49 -6.86 10.06 9.94
CA LEU A 49 -7.64 11.28 9.78
C LEU A 49 -7.60 12.19 11.02
N SER A 50 -7.30 11.65 12.21
CA SER A 50 -7.12 12.48 13.41
C SER A 50 -5.83 13.31 13.38
N GLY A 51 -4.87 12.91 12.55
CA GLY A 51 -3.63 13.63 12.30
C GLY A 51 -3.71 14.65 11.16
N LEU A 52 -4.88 14.79 10.51
CA LEU A 52 -5.09 15.77 9.44
C LEU A 52 -5.28 17.17 10.01
N ASP A 53 -4.52 18.13 9.51
CA ASP A 53 -4.75 19.56 9.72
C ASP A 53 -5.20 20.21 8.41
N MET A 54 -6.52 20.23 8.20
CA MET A 54 -7.14 20.85 7.01
C MET A 54 -7.08 22.39 7.02
N GLY A 55 -6.59 23.00 8.12
CA GLY A 55 -6.31 24.44 8.18
C GLY A 55 -4.96 24.82 7.56
N ARG A 56 -4.10 23.84 7.28
CA ARG A 56 -2.80 24.03 6.62
C ARG A 56 -2.88 23.78 5.13
N ASP A 57 -1.85 24.23 4.43
CA ASP A 57 -1.63 23.88 3.03
C ASP A 57 -1.57 22.35 2.87
N PRO A 58 -2.23 21.74 1.86
CA PRO A 58 -2.18 20.30 1.61
C PRO A 58 -0.77 19.74 1.42
N ALA A 59 0.19 20.57 1.01
CA ALA A 59 1.60 20.25 0.79
C ALA A 59 2.50 20.68 1.94
N HIS A 60 1.96 20.99 3.13
CA HIS A 60 2.78 21.25 4.31
C HIS A 60 3.68 20.06 4.66
N THR A 61 4.77 20.34 5.37
CA THR A 61 5.69 19.31 5.86
C THR A 61 4.93 18.24 6.63
N PRO A 62 5.04 16.96 6.26
CA PRO A 62 4.31 15.90 6.94
C PRO A 62 4.75 15.76 8.39
N PRO A 63 3.87 15.28 9.29
CA PRO A 63 4.26 14.94 10.63
C PRO A 63 5.27 13.77 10.62
N THR A 64 6.20 13.78 11.58
CA THR A 64 7.31 12.82 11.66
C THR A 64 6.85 11.36 11.58
N TRP A 65 5.75 11.01 12.26
CA TRP A 65 5.21 9.65 12.22
C TRP A 65 4.82 9.18 10.81
N SER A 66 4.34 10.08 9.94
CA SER A 66 3.95 9.72 8.58
C SER A 66 5.19 9.53 7.71
N SER A 67 6.16 10.45 7.82
CA SER A 67 7.41 10.37 7.06
C SER A 67 8.29 9.20 7.46
N GLU A 68 8.35 8.84 8.75
CA GLU A 68 9.11 7.69 9.22
C GLU A 68 8.48 6.36 8.76
N PHE A 69 7.15 6.28 8.78
CA PHE A 69 6.44 5.11 8.26
C PHE A 69 6.61 4.98 6.74
N ASP A 70 6.51 6.10 6.00
CA ASP A 70 6.77 6.16 4.56
C ASP A 70 8.16 5.65 4.19
N ASP A 71 9.20 6.18 4.82
CA ASP A 71 10.60 5.78 4.58
C ASP A 71 10.82 4.30 4.93
N TRP A 72 10.33 3.86 6.09
CA TRP A 72 10.42 2.45 6.47
C TRP A 72 9.73 1.53 5.44
N GLY A 73 8.54 1.94 5.00
CA GLY A 73 7.75 1.22 4.02
C GLY A 73 8.45 1.05 2.69
N ASP A 74 8.98 2.15 2.16
CA ASP A 74 9.72 2.16 0.90
C ASP A 74 10.94 1.25 0.95
N ARG A 75 11.71 1.31 2.04
CA ARG A 75 12.86 0.42 2.25
C ARG A 75 12.45 -1.05 2.40
N ALA A 76 11.36 -1.33 3.11
CA ALA A 76 10.88 -2.70 3.31
C ALA A 76 10.36 -3.32 1.99
N VAL A 77 9.63 -2.54 1.18
CA VAL A 77 9.23 -2.95 -0.18
C VAL A 77 10.46 -3.16 -1.05
N ALA A 78 11.44 -2.24 -0.98
CA ALA A 78 12.67 -2.33 -1.76
C ALA A 78 13.54 -3.54 -1.43
N ALA A 79 13.56 -3.94 -0.17
CA ALA A 79 14.27 -5.12 0.31
C ALA A 79 13.49 -6.43 0.07
N HIS A 80 12.28 -6.38 -0.50
CA HIS A 80 11.34 -7.50 -0.54
C HIS A 80 11.10 -8.13 0.85
N ASP A 81 11.14 -7.32 1.91
CA ASP A 81 11.02 -7.75 3.30
C ASP A 81 9.55 -7.95 3.68
N LEU A 82 8.97 -9.03 3.15
CA LEU A 82 7.58 -9.38 3.41
C LEU A 82 7.30 -9.64 4.89
N ASP A 83 8.28 -10.15 5.63
CA ASP A 83 8.18 -10.43 7.06
C ASP A 83 8.07 -9.12 7.87
N ALA A 84 8.80 -8.07 7.49
CA ALA A 84 8.63 -6.74 8.05
C ALA A 84 7.27 -6.13 7.71
N LEU A 85 6.84 -6.25 6.45
CA LEU A 85 5.57 -5.68 5.97
C LEU A 85 4.36 -6.35 6.61
N VAL A 86 4.32 -7.67 6.71
CA VAL A 86 3.22 -8.42 7.34
C VAL A 86 3.13 -8.11 8.84
N ASP A 87 4.27 -7.95 9.52
CA ASP A 87 4.35 -7.62 10.94
C ASP A 87 4.58 -6.12 11.21
N PHE A 88 4.09 -5.26 10.32
CA PHE A 88 4.33 -3.81 10.39
C PHE A 88 3.88 -3.20 11.72
N GLN A 89 2.87 -3.78 12.38
CA GLN A 89 2.37 -3.26 13.66
C GLN A 89 3.43 -3.29 14.77
N HIS A 90 4.40 -4.20 14.68
CA HIS A 90 5.50 -4.33 15.64
C HIS A 90 6.83 -3.84 15.08
N LYS A 91 7.05 -3.94 13.76
CA LYS A 91 8.34 -3.62 13.12
C LYS A 91 8.43 -2.24 12.50
N ALA A 92 7.30 -1.60 12.18
CA ALA A 92 7.30 -0.27 11.60
C ALA A 92 7.32 0.83 12.68
N PRO A 93 8.02 1.95 12.43
CA PRO A 93 7.93 3.12 13.30
C PRO A 93 6.51 3.68 13.27
N ALA A 94 5.98 4.05 14.44
CA ALA A 94 4.68 4.72 14.56
C ALA A 94 3.49 4.02 13.87
N ALA A 95 3.52 2.69 13.70
CA ALA A 95 2.51 1.92 12.96
C ALA A 95 1.05 2.22 13.39
N ARG A 96 0.81 2.33 14.70
CA ARG A 96 -0.52 2.63 15.26
C ARG A 96 -0.98 4.07 14.99
N LEU A 97 -0.04 5.00 14.82
CA LEU A 97 -0.34 6.37 14.39
C LEU A 97 -0.55 6.43 12.88
N ALA A 98 0.23 5.71 12.09
CA ALA A 98 0.06 5.63 10.64
C ALA A 98 -1.26 4.96 10.24
N HIS A 99 -1.65 3.92 11.00
CA HIS A 99 -2.85 3.12 10.76
C HIS A 99 -3.57 2.82 12.09
N PRO A 100 -4.41 3.75 12.60
CA PRO A 100 -5.34 3.46 13.69
C PRO A 100 -6.27 2.29 13.33
N ARG A 101 -6.62 2.20 12.05
CA ARG A 101 -7.12 1.00 11.39
C ARG A 101 -6.38 0.77 10.08
N THR A 102 -6.40 -0.48 9.63
CA THR A 102 -5.53 -0.95 8.54
C THR A 102 -6.23 -0.99 7.18
N GLU A 103 -7.50 -0.57 7.07
CA GLU A 103 -8.29 -0.76 5.85
C GLU A 103 -7.70 -0.12 4.60
N HIS A 104 -7.05 1.04 4.73
CA HIS A 104 -6.43 1.73 3.60
C HIS A 104 -5.00 1.24 3.30
N PHE A 105 -4.41 0.46 4.20
CA PHE A 105 -3.11 -0.19 4.00
C PHE A 105 -3.26 -1.61 3.44
N ALA A 106 -4.33 -2.29 3.89
CA ALA A 106 -4.63 -3.69 3.59
C ALA A 106 -4.54 -4.08 2.10
N PRO A 107 -5.01 -3.26 1.13
CA PRO A 107 -4.93 -3.61 -0.28
C PRO A 107 -3.50 -3.85 -0.79
N LEU A 108 -2.49 -3.22 -0.18
CA LEU A 108 -1.08 -3.43 -0.54
C LEU A 108 -0.66 -4.90 -0.40
N PHE A 109 -1.15 -5.60 0.63
CA PHE A 109 -0.77 -6.99 0.88
C PHE A 109 -1.28 -7.96 -0.19
N VAL A 110 -2.40 -7.63 -0.86
CA VAL A 110 -2.86 -8.40 -2.02
C VAL A 110 -1.92 -8.19 -3.20
N SER A 111 -1.53 -6.94 -3.48
CA SER A 111 -0.57 -6.62 -4.54
C SER A 111 0.79 -7.27 -4.30
N LEU A 112 1.33 -7.21 -3.08
CA LEU A 112 2.58 -7.88 -2.69
C LEU A 112 2.48 -9.40 -2.80
N GLY A 113 1.36 -9.98 -2.37
CA GLY A 113 1.11 -11.41 -2.50
C GLY A 113 1.09 -11.86 -3.96
N ALA A 114 0.62 -11.02 -4.88
CA ALA A 114 0.61 -11.35 -6.30
C ALA A 114 2.02 -11.38 -6.94
N THR A 115 3.05 -10.92 -6.23
CA THR A 115 4.43 -10.80 -6.74
C THR A 115 5.46 -11.54 -5.89
N VAL A 116 5.13 -11.98 -4.69
CA VAL A 116 6.11 -12.53 -3.72
C VAL A 116 6.88 -13.76 -4.23
N ASP A 117 6.21 -14.66 -4.95
CA ASP A 117 6.85 -15.90 -5.43
C ASP A 117 7.52 -15.72 -6.81
N SER A 118 7.43 -14.51 -7.38
CA SER A 118 8.14 -14.10 -8.59
C SER A 118 8.51 -12.62 -8.49
N PRO A 119 9.50 -12.28 -7.62
CA PRO A 119 9.92 -10.92 -7.41
C PRO A 119 10.29 -10.26 -8.73
N THR A 120 9.75 -9.06 -8.94
CA THR A 120 9.99 -8.25 -10.13
C THR A 120 10.60 -6.93 -9.71
N GLU A 121 11.17 -6.21 -10.67
CA GLU A 121 11.49 -4.80 -10.43
C GLU A 121 10.23 -4.08 -9.95
N HIS A 122 10.43 -3.19 -8.98
CA HIS A 122 9.38 -2.34 -8.48
C HIS A 122 9.84 -0.89 -8.56
N ARG A 123 8.88 0.01 -8.72
CA ARG A 123 9.12 1.44 -8.75
C ARG A 123 8.06 2.16 -7.91
N ALA A 124 8.49 3.07 -7.06
CA ALA A 124 7.58 4.07 -6.50
C ALA A 124 7.18 5.03 -7.62
N VAL A 125 5.93 4.92 -8.10
CA VAL A 125 5.41 5.71 -9.24
C VAL A 125 4.78 7.01 -8.81
N ILE A 126 4.30 7.04 -7.58
CA ILE A 126 3.74 8.21 -6.91
C ILE A 126 4.32 8.18 -5.50
N ASP A 127 4.78 9.33 -5.04
CA ASP A 127 5.23 9.57 -3.68
C ASP A 127 4.69 10.91 -3.16
N GLY A 128 5.18 11.33 -1.99
CA GLY A 128 4.80 12.58 -1.35
C GLY A 128 3.52 12.49 -0.52
N TYR A 129 3.05 13.65 -0.07
CA TYR A 129 2.08 13.77 1.02
C TYR A 129 0.87 14.60 0.63
N TRP A 130 -0.27 14.29 1.24
CA TRP A 130 -1.51 15.06 1.13
C TRP A 130 -2.06 15.29 2.52
N TYR A 131 -2.04 16.55 2.94
CA TYR A 131 -2.29 16.97 4.32
C TYR A 131 -1.49 16.14 5.33
N GLY A 132 -0.23 15.84 5.00
CA GLY A 132 0.66 15.06 5.85
C GLY A 132 0.45 13.54 5.79
N LEU A 133 -0.47 13.01 4.97
CA LEU A 133 -0.61 11.57 4.73
C LEU A 133 0.19 11.15 3.49
N SER A 134 1.03 10.12 3.61
CA SER A 134 1.74 9.54 2.46
C SER A 134 0.77 8.95 1.43
N LYS A 135 1.00 9.31 0.17
CA LYS A 135 0.30 8.80 -1.03
C LYS A 135 1.14 7.79 -1.81
N ARG A 136 2.21 7.26 -1.20
CA ARG A 136 3.15 6.40 -1.90
C ARG A 136 2.45 5.20 -2.56
N SER A 137 2.80 4.96 -3.82
CA SER A 137 2.24 3.89 -4.64
C SER A 137 3.36 3.20 -5.40
N TRP A 138 3.32 1.87 -5.43
CA TRP A 138 4.28 1.05 -6.18
C TRP A 138 3.64 0.41 -7.40
N GLN A 139 4.43 0.29 -8.46
CA GLN A 139 4.18 -0.66 -9.54
C GLN A 139 5.20 -1.79 -9.41
N PHE A 140 4.72 -3.04 -9.59
CA PHE A 140 5.53 -4.25 -9.65
C PHE A 140 5.41 -4.86 -11.05
N GLY A 141 6.52 -5.28 -11.63
CA GLY A 141 6.56 -5.77 -13.02
C GLY A 141 6.91 -4.67 -14.01
#